data_AF-A0A523Y8N1-F1
#
_entry.id   AF-A0A523Y8N1-F1
#
_cell.length_a   1.000
_cell.length_b   1.000
_cell.length_c   1.000
_cell.angle_alpha   90.00
_cell.angle_beta   90.00
_cell.angle_gamma   90.00
#
_symmetry.space_group_name_H-M   'P 1'
#
loop_
_entity.id
_entity.type
_entity.pdbx_description
1 polymer ?
#
loop_
_entity_poly.entity_id
_entity_poly.type
_entity_poly.pdbx_seq_one_letter_code
_entity_poly.pdbx_strand_id
1 'polypeptide(L)' 'MEEAKAITSMMEEKRVFNPPEETSKKAYIGSLEEYKKIYQRSIDDVEGFWGEMAEQLD' A
#
# COMPACT_ATOMS: atom_id res chain seq x y z
N MET A 1 -20.65 -17.09 -29.71
CA MET A 1 -21.72 -16.48 -28.92
C MET A 1 -21.25 -15.09 -28.56
N GLU A 2 -21.95 -14.09 -29.10
CA GLU A 2 -21.79 -12.65 -28.88
C GLU A 2 -21.76 -12.31 -27.38
N GLU A 3 -20.82 -11.46 -26.97
CA GLU A 3 -21.01 -10.06 -26.52
C GLU A 3 -21.78 -9.95 -25.19
N ALA A 4 -21.23 -9.30 -24.16
CA ALA A 4 -20.91 -7.89 -24.20
C ALA A 4 -19.71 -7.54 -23.30
N LYS A 5 -18.69 -6.93 -23.90
CA LYS A 5 -17.97 -5.86 -23.19
C LYS A 5 -18.98 -4.75 -23.04
N ALA A 6 -19.76 -4.79 -21.95
CA ALA A 6 -20.58 -3.67 -21.55
C ALA A 6 -19.70 -2.43 -21.61
N ILE A 7 -20.18 -1.40 -22.31
CA ILE A 7 -19.50 -0.13 -22.46
C ILE A 7 -19.28 0.43 -21.05
N THR A 8 -18.13 0.16 -20.43
CA THR A 8 -17.70 0.86 -19.22
C THR A 8 -17.15 2.22 -19.67
N SER A 9 -18.01 3.03 -20.28
CA SER A 9 -17.77 4.45 -20.46
C SER A 9 -18.12 5.14 -19.17
N MET A 10 -17.26 4.96 -18.17
CA MET A 10 -17.10 5.94 -17.10
C MET A 10 -15.69 6.48 -17.32
N MET A 11 -15.55 7.80 -17.43
CA MET A 11 -14.24 8.43 -17.39
C MET A 11 -13.50 7.90 -16.14
N GLU A 12 -12.52 7.00 -16.32
CA GLU A 12 -11.73 6.48 -15.21
C GLU A 12 -10.86 7.64 -14.71
N GLU A 13 -11.34 8.28 -13.65
CA GLU A 13 -10.60 9.32 -12.96
C GLU A 13 -9.37 8.70 -12.28
N LYS A 14 -8.19 8.89 -12.87
CA LYS A 14 -6.90 8.33 -12.41
C LYS A 14 -6.10 9.30 -11.56
N ARG A 15 -6.68 10.42 -11.12
CA ARG A 15 -5.99 11.37 -10.24
C ARG A 15 -5.56 10.70 -8.94
N VAL A 16 -4.26 10.82 -8.67
CA VAL A 16 -3.65 10.43 -7.40
C VAL A 16 -3.37 11.70 -6.61
N PHE A 17 -3.88 11.76 -5.38
CA PHE A 17 -3.61 12.85 -4.45
C PHE A 17 -2.55 12.38 -3.46
N ASN A 18 -1.32 12.82 -3.65
CA ASN A 18 -0.25 12.48 -2.72
C ASN A 18 -0.44 13.22 -1.39
N PRO A 19 -0.04 12.60 -0.26
CA PRO A 19 -0.01 13.30 1.01
C PRO A 19 0.91 14.53 0.93
N PRO A 20 0.57 15.63 1.64
CA PRO A 20 1.47 16.76 1.77
C PRO A 20 2.85 16.35 2.32
N GLU A 21 3.87 17.12 1.99
CA GLU A 21 5.25 16.82 2.39
C GLU A 21 5.42 16.78 3.92
N GLU A 22 4.75 17.70 4.63
CA GLU A 22 4.80 17.74 6.10
C GLU A 22 4.24 16.45 6.74
N THR A 23 3.17 15.90 6.17
CA THR A 23 2.53 14.68 6.65
C THR A 23 3.41 13.47 6.35
N SER A 24 3.98 13.42 5.15
CA SER A 24 4.88 12.33 4.72
C SER A 24 6.15 12.27 5.59
N LYS A 25 6.70 13.42 5.99
CA LYS A 25 7.88 13.51 6.88
C LYS A 25 7.63 13.05 8.31
N LYS A 26 6.39 13.15 8.80
CA LYS A 26 6.00 12.78 10.17
C LYS A 26 5.38 11.39 10.27
N ALA A 27 5.08 10.76 9.13
CA ALA A 27 4.48 9.44 9.10
C ALA A 27 5.50 8.36 9.53
N TYR A 28 5.00 7.29 10.16
CA TYR A 28 5.81 6.11 10.45
C TYR A 28 6.35 5.42 9.19
N ILE A 29 5.65 5.61 8.06
CA ILE A 29 6.09 5.18 6.73
C ILE A 29 5.91 6.38 5.80
N GLY A 30 7.03 6.96 5.35
CA GLY A 30 7.03 8.24 4.65
C GLY A 30 6.88 8.12 3.14
N SER A 31 6.98 6.92 2.59
CA SER A 31 6.89 6.69 1.14
C SER A 31 6.25 5.35 0.79
N LEU A 32 5.67 5.30 -0.42
CA LEU A 32 5.13 4.05 -0.95
C LEU A 32 6.21 2.98 -1.18
N GLU A 33 7.44 3.40 -1.50
CA GLU A 33 8.56 2.46 -1.68
C GLU A 33 8.95 1.79 -0.37
N GLU A 34 9.03 2.57 0.71
CA GLU A 34 9.29 2.06 2.06
C GLU A 34 8.19 1.09 2.51
N TYR A 35 6.91 1.47 2.33
CA TYR A 35 5.78 0.57 2.57
C TYR A 35 5.94 -0.76 1.82
N LYS A 36 6.27 -0.73 0.53
CA LYS A 36 6.43 -1.94 -0.28
C LYS A 36 7.55 -2.84 0.24
N LYS A 37 8.66 -2.28 0.71
CA LYS A 37 9.78 -3.05 1.30
C LYS A 37 9.34 -3.75 2.58
N ILE A 38 8.66 -3.02 3.47
CA ILE A 38 8.13 -3.57 4.73
C ILE A 38 7.10 -4.66 4.43
N TYR A 39 6.17 -4.39 3.51
CA TYR A 39 5.16 -5.35 3.08
C TYR A 39 5.78 -6.61 2.48
N GLN A 40 6.77 -6.46 1.60
CA GLN A 40 7.48 -7.59 1.01
C GLN A 40 8.14 -8.46 2.10
N ARG A 41 8.79 -7.83 3.09
CA ARG A 41 9.33 -8.56 4.24
C ARG A 41 8.23 -9.29 5.03
N SER A 42 7.07 -8.65 5.25
CA SER A 42 5.97 -9.27 6.01
C SER A 42 5.39 -10.53 5.37
N ILE A 43 5.58 -10.71 4.05
CA ILE A 43 5.14 -11.90 3.32
C ILE A 43 6.28 -12.91 3.09
N ASP A 44 7.53 -12.45 2.96
CA ASP A 44 8.69 -13.33 2.74
C ASP A 44 9.19 -13.97 4.05
N ASP A 45 9.08 -13.27 5.18
CA ASP A 45 9.50 -13.72 6.51
C ASP A 45 8.38 -13.49 7.52
N VAL A 46 7.34 -14.30 7.42
CA VAL A 46 6.11 -14.14 8.22
C VAL A 46 6.38 -14.26 9.72
N GLU A 47 7.10 -15.30 10.14
CA GLU A 47 7.35 -15.54 11.57
C GLU A 47 8.28 -14.49 12.16
N GLY A 48 9.39 -14.16 11.49
CA GLY A 48 10.35 -13.17 11.98
C GLY A 48 9.73 -11.77 12.03
N PHE A 49 9.07 -11.35 10.94
CA PHE A 49 8.45 -10.03 10.88
C PHE A 49 7.36 -9.87 11.94
N TRP A 50 6.38 -10.77 11.99
CA TRP A 50 5.25 -10.61 12.92
C TRP A 50 5.63 -10.89 14.37
N GLY A 51 6.63 -11.72 14.63
CA GLY A 51 7.21 -11.89 15.96
C GLY A 51 7.82 -10.59 16.49
N GLU A 52 8.69 -9.95 15.71
CA GLU A 52 9.28 -8.64 16.06
C GLU A 52 8.22 -7.55 16.24
N MET A 53 7.16 -7.53 15.42
CA MET A 53 6.07 -6.55 15.57
C MET A 53 5.28 -6.75 16.86
N ALA A 54 5.08 -8.01 17.30
CA ALA A 54 4.37 -8.30 18.54
C ALA A 54 5.14 -7.80 19.77
N GLU A 55 6.47 -7.95 19.79
CA GLU A 55 7.32 -7.45 20.89
C GLU A 55 7.27 -5.93 21.06
N GLN A 56 6.93 -5.18 20.01
CA GLN A 56 6.81 -3.72 20.06
C GLN A 56 5.47 -3.21 20.62
N LEU A 57 4.51 -4.11 20.85
CA LEU A 57 3.14 -3.79 21.28
C LEU A 57 2.88 -4.06 22.76
N ASP A 58 3.84 -4.62 23.50
CA ASP A 58 3.83 -4.80 24.97
C ASP A 58 4.34 -3.55 25.72
#